data_AF-A0A0C9URD0-F1
#
_entry.id   AF-A0A0C9URD0-F1
#
_cell.length_a   1.000
_cell.length_b   1.000
_cell.length_c   1.000
_cell.angle_alpha   90.00
_cell.angle_beta   90.00
_cell.angle_gamma   90.00
#
_symmetry.space_group_name_H-M   'P 1'
#
loop_
_entity.id
_entity.type
_entity.pdbx_description
1 polymer ?
#
loop_
_entity_poly.entity_id
_entity_poly.type
_entity_poly.pdbx_seq_one_letter_code
_entity_poly.pdbx_strand_id
1 'polypeptide(L)'
;YLGDGRFHLESIMIANPNVPAFRYDPYSKKLTREYYDHKEMTTVRDQAVQTARSSLQALEQNGSTSIKPSWGVVLGTLGRQGSFRQLQAITHQLSTYGKSIPYVPILLSELSPAKLALFSPHISTFVQTSCPRLSIDWGYAFPKPLLSPYEVSVTLGRNRSWMDPEEGEEVVYPMDFYTAGSPWAIARSQGEAANLAYKSS
;
A
#
# COMPACT_ATOMS: atom_id res chain seq x y z
N TYR A 1 -10.71 -16.38 -16.54
CA TYR A 1 -11.43 -16.25 -15.25
C TYR A 1 -12.91 -16.52 -15.47
N LEU A 2 -13.53 -17.29 -14.58
CA LEU A 2 -14.96 -17.65 -14.63
C LEU A 2 -15.66 -16.93 -13.47
N GLY A 3 -16.51 -15.95 -13.77
CA GLY A 3 -17.19 -15.14 -12.74
C GLY A 3 -17.80 -13.86 -13.29
N ASP A 4 -18.72 -13.30 -12.52
CA ASP A 4 -19.48 -12.08 -12.82
C ASP A 4 -18.71 -10.79 -12.46
N GLY A 5 -17.92 -10.82 -11.38
CA GLY A 5 -17.11 -9.68 -10.92
C GLY A 5 -15.76 -9.54 -11.64
N ARG A 6 -15.09 -8.39 -11.45
CA ARG A 6 -13.73 -8.15 -11.97
C ARG A 6 -12.64 -8.19 -10.90
N PHE A 7 -12.98 -8.07 -9.62
CA PHE A 7 -12.02 -7.95 -8.51
C PHE A 7 -10.91 -9.02 -8.53
N HIS A 8 -11.26 -10.30 -8.62
CA HIS A 8 -10.27 -11.38 -8.66
C HIS A 8 -9.45 -11.39 -9.96
N LEU A 9 -10.08 -11.08 -11.09
CA LEU A 9 -9.38 -11.00 -12.37
C LEU A 9 -8.41 -9.82 -12.40
N GLU A 10 -8.78 -8.68 -11.83
CA GLU A 10 -7.89 -7.52 -11.69
C GLU A 10 -6.65 -7.85 -10.86
N SER A 11 -6.74 -8.64 -9.79
CA SER A 11 -5.54 -9.13 -9.07
C SER A 11 -4.59 -9.86 -10.01
N ILE A 12 -5.13 -10.74 -10.87
CA ILE A 12 -4.33 -11.53 -11.81
C ILE A 12 -3.71 -10.60 -12.87
N MET A 13 -4.49 -9.67 -13.41
CA MET A 13 -4.01 -8.70 -14.40
C MET A 13 -2.91 -7.81 -13.81
N ILE A 14 -3.11 -7.24 -12.62
CA ILE A 14 -2.10 -6.40 -11.93
C ILE A 14 -0.78 -7.16 -11.77
N ALA A 15 -0.83 -8.42 -11.33
CA ALA A 15 0.36 -9.24 -11.13
C ALA A 15 1.00 -9.75 -12.43
N ASN A 16 0.29 -9.72 -13.56
CA ASN A 16 0.72 -10.30 -14.84
C ASN A 16 0.37 -9.37 -16.02
N PRO A 17 1.03 -8.20 -16.14
CA PRO A 17 0.67 -7.15 -17.11
C PRO A 17 0.68 -7.62 -18.57
N ASN A 18 1.58 -8.56 -18.90
CA ASN A 18 1.77 -9.03 -20.28
C ASN A 18 0.92 -10.26 -20.64
N VAL A 19 0.17 -10.82 -19.69
CA VAL A 19 -0.64 -12.01 -19.91
C VAL A 19 -2.04 -11.60 -20.37
N PRO A 20 -2.50 -12.02 -21.57
CA PRO A 20 -3.86 -11.72 -22.02
C PRO A 20 -4.91 -12.28 -21.06
N ALA A 21 -5.81 -11.40 -20.60
CA ALA A 21 -6.87 -11.75 -19.67
C ALA A 21 -8.22 -11.89 -20.36
N PHE A 22 -8.93 -12.98 -20.03
CA PHE A 22 -10.28 -13.23 -20.51
C PHE A 22 -11.22 -13.55 -19.34
N ARG A 23 -12.44 -13.02 -19.41
CA ARG A 23 -13.52 -13.26 -18.45
C ARG A 23 -14.69 -13.93 -19.15
N TYR A 24 -15.16 -15.04 -18.60
CA TYR A 24 -16.46 -15.59 -18.94
C TYR A 24 -17.42 -15.37 -17.77
N ASP A 25 -18.50 -14.65 -18.04
CA ASP A 25 -19.59 -14.40 -17.10
C ASP A 25 -20.69 -15.45 -17.31
N PRO A 26 -20.96 -16.34 -16.34
CA PRO A 26 -21.95 -17.40 -16.50
C PRO A 26 -23.40 -16.90 -16.54
N TYR A 27 -23.68 -15.71 -16.00
CA TYR A 27 -25.04 -15.14 -16.00
C TYR A 27 -25.36 -14.52 -17.36
N SER A 28 -24.45 -13.67 -17.87
CA SER A 28 -24.63 -13.05 -19.18
C SER A 28 -24.21 -13.94 -20.35
N LYS A 29 -23.52 -15.06 -20.08
CA LYS A 29 -22.96 -16.01 -21.05
C LYS A 29 -22.02 -15.35 -22.06
N LYS A 30 -21.29 -14.32 -21.62
CA LYS A 30 -20.36 -13.54 -22.45
C LYS A 30 -18.92 -13.87 -22.10
N LEU A 31 -18.11 -14.14 -23.12
CA LEU A 31 -16.66 -14.16 -23.03
C LEU A 31 -16.13 -12.80 -23.51
N THR A 32 -15.44 -12.07 -22.64
CA THR A 32 -14.83 -10.77 -22.94
C THR A 32 -13.32 -10.85 -22.76
N ARG A 33 -12.59 -10.14 -23.62
CA ARG A 33 -11.19 -9.82 -23.36
C ARG A 33 -11.16 -8.62 -22.41
N GLU A 34 -10.41 -8.75 -21.34
CA GLU A 34 -10.33 -7.74 -20.28
C GLU A 34 -8.97 -7.07 -20.32
N TYR A 35 -8.94 -5.80 -19.94
CA TYR A 35 -7.74 -4.97 -19.86
C TYR A 35 -7.69 -4.29 -18.50
N TYR A 36 -6.48 -3.95 -18.07
CA TYR A 36 -6.22 -3.20 -16.86
C TYR A 36 -5.30 -2.02 -17.18
N ASP A 37 -5.64 -0.83 -16.69
CA ASP A 37 -4.79 0.35 -16.90
C ASP A 37 -3.67 0.37 -15.84
N HIS A 38 -2.58 -0.32 -16.17
CA HIS A 38 -1.39 -0.36 -15.32
C HIS A 38 -0.75 1.01 -15.16
N LYS A 39 -0.82 1.86 -16.19
CA LYS A 39 -0.20 3.19 -16.16
C LYS A 39 -0.96 4.11 -15.22
N GLU A 40 -2.28 4.12 -15.30
CA GLU A 40 -3.12 4.88 -14.38
C GLU A 40 -2.90 4.41 -12.94
N MET A 41 -2.98 3.09 -12.69
CA MET A 41 -2.81 2.54 -11.35
C MET A 41 -1.44 2.90 -10.76
N THR A 42 -0.35 2.65 -11.49
CA THR A 42 1.02 2.96 -11.02
C THR A 42 1.23 4.45 -10.80
N THR A 43 0.65 5.32 -11.63
CA THR A 43 0.72 6.78 -11.48
C THR A 43 -0.01 7.24 -10.22
N VAL A 44 -1.23 6.75 -9.98
CA VAL A 44 -2.01 7.08 -8.78
C VAL A 44 -1.29 6.61 -7.51
N ARG A 45 -0.68 5.42 -7.56
CA ARG A 45 0.12 4.92 -6.43
C ARG A 45 1.37 5.77 -6.19
N ASP A 46 2.03 6.25 -7.24
CA ASP A 46 3.24 7.04 -7.09
C ASP A 46 2.89 8.40 -6.48
N GLN A 47 1.82 9.05 -6.96
CA GLN A 47 1.30 10.28 -6.38
C GLN A 47 1.02 10.15 -4.87
N ALA A 48 0.47 9.02 -4.41
CA ALA A 48 0.26 8.76 -2.99
C ALA A 48 1.59 8.68 -2.21
N VAL A 49 2.60 8.00 -2.76
CA VAL A 49 3.96 7.93 -2.19
C VAL A 49 4.62 9.31 -2.16
N GLN A 50 4.57 10.08 -3.25
CA GLN A 50 5.15 11.43 -3.30
C GLN A 50 4.47 12.40 -2.32
N THR A 51 3.14 12.29 -2.17
CA THR A 51 2.38 13.07 -1.18
C THR A 51 2.84 12.73 0.25
N ALA A 52 3.03 11.43 0.54
CA ALA A 52 3.54 10.99 1.83
C ALA A 52 4.98 11.48 2.08
N ARG A 53 5.88 11.41 1.09
CA ARG A 53 7.25 11.97 1.17
C ARG A 53 7.25 13.47 1.45
N SER A 54 6.40 14.22 0.77
CA SER A 54 6.24 15.67 0.98
C SER A 54 5.80 15.97 2.42
N SER A 55 4.94 15.14 3.00
CA SER A 55 4.52 15.28 4.40
C SER A 55 5.67 15.09 5.40
N LEU A 56 6.66 14.24 5.08
CA LEU A 56 7.84 14.03 5.92
C LEU A 56 8.75 15.26 5.88
N GLN A 57 8.98 15.83 4.70
CA GLN A 57 9.78 17.05 4.56
C GLN A 57 9.16 18.22 5.33
N ALA A 58 7.83 18.35 5.29
CA ALA A 58 7.12 19.37 6.07
C ALA A 58 7.27 19.20 7.59
N LEU A 59 7.40 17.96 8.09
CA LEU A 59 7.69 17.68 9.49
C LEU A 59 9.12 18.05 9.89
N GLU A 60 10.07 17.91 8.97
CA GLU A 60 11.48 18.24 9.21
C GLU A 60 11.71 19.76 9.29
N GLN A 61 10.95 20.54 8.51
CA GLN A 61 11.06 21.99 8.43
C GLN A 61 10.27 22.72 9.52
N ASN A 62 9.11 22.20 9.95
CA ASN A 62 8.27 22.82 10.97
C ASN A 62 8.68 22.40 12.38
N GLY A 63 9.75 22.99 12.90
CA GLY A 63 10.21 22.80 14.28
C GLY A 63 9.28 23.36 15.36
N SER A 64 8.27 24.19 15.00
CA SER A 64 7.58 25.07 15.94
C SER A 64 6.09 25.33 15.60
N THR A 65 5.31 24.31 15.23
CA THR A 65 3.83 24.39 15.27
C THR A 65 3.29 23.48 16.37
N SER A 66 2.30 23.95 17.13
CA SER A 66 1.73 23.26 18.30
C SER A 66 1.04 21.92 17.97
N ILE A 67 0.80 21.63 16.68
CA ILE A 67 0.25 20.36 16.20
C ILE A 67 1.14 19.89 15.04
N LYS A 68 1.85 18.78 15.24
CA LYS A 68 2.62 18.11 14.19
C LYS A 68 1.74 17.03 13.55
N PRO A 69 1.46 17.11 12.23
CA PRO A 69 0.66 16.09 11.58
C PRO A 69 1.36 14.74 11.66
N SER A 70 0.71 13.75 12.26
CA SER A 70 1.26 12.41 12.48
C SER A 70 0.87 11.47 11.34
N TRP A 71 1.48 10.29 11.30
CA TRP A 71 1.02 9.20 10.45
C TRP A 71 0.01 8.31 11.19
N GLY A 72 -1.01 7.81 10.52
CA GLY A 72 -1.96 6.84 11.07
C GLY A 72 -1.60 5.44 10.63
N VAL A 73 -1.40 4.50 11.56
CA VAL A 73 -1.13 3.09 11.21
C VAL A 73 -2.35 2.25 11.54
N VAL A 74 -3.08 1.82 10.50
CA VAL A 74 -4.35 1.12 10.60
C VAL A 74 -4.13 -0.39 10.70
N LEU A 75 -4.64 -0.98 11.79
CA LEU A 75 -4.75 -2.41 12.01
C LEU A 75 -6.20 -2.85 11.82
N GLY A 76 -6.45 -3.67 10.80
CA GLY A 76 -7.75 -4.29 10.56
C GLY A 76 -8.10 -5.28 11.67
N THR A 77 -9.31 -5.17 12.24
CA THR A 77 -9.80 -6.07 13.29
C THR A 77 -10.85 -7.07 12.80
N LEU A 78 -11.27 -6.99 11.54
CA LEU A 78 -12.24 -7.91 10.95
C LEU A 78 -11.57 -9.21 10.47
N GLY A 79 -12.04 -10.35 10.98
CA GLY A 79 -11.58 -11.67 10.58
C GLY A 79 -10.06 -11.85 10.76
N ARG A 80 -9.40 -12.42 9.74
CA ARG A 80 -7.94 -12.63 9.72
C ARG A 80 -7.17 -11.55 8.94
N GLN A 81 -7.73 -10.34 8.80
CA GLN A 81 -7.11 -9.29 7.99
C GLN A 81 -5.94 -8.58 8.70
N GLY A 82 -5.97 -8.51 10.03
CA GLY A 82 -4.93 -7.84 10.82
C GLY A 82 -3.70 -8.70 11.09
N SER A 83 -2.52 -8.07 11.09
CA SER A 83 -1.29 -8.67 11.62
C SER A 83 -0.62 -7.71 12.58
N PHE A 84 -0.62 -8.05 13.88
CA PHE A 84 0.07 -7.26 14.89
C PHE A 84 1.58 -7.20 14.64
N ARG A 85 2.17 -8.29 14.12
CA ARG A 85 3.57 -8.33 13.70
C ARG A 85 3.85 -7.33 12.58
N GLN A 86 2.97 -7.23 11.58
CA GLN A 86 3.10 -6.21 10.53
C GLN A 86 2.97 -4.79 11.06
N LEU A 87 2.05 -4.56 12.02
CA LEU A 87 1.94 -3.27 12.71
C LEU A 87 3.26 -2.92 13.41
N GLN A 88 3.83 -3.85 14.19
CA GLN A 88 5.12 -3.67 14.86
C GLN A 88 6.23 -3.33 13.87
N ALA A 89 6.35 -4.09 12.78
CA ALA A 89 7.34 -3.85 11.74
C ALA A 89 7.24 -2.44 11.15
N ILE A 90 6.03 -1.98 10.81
CA ILE A 90 5.81 -0.62 10.29
C ILE A 90 6.14 0.44 11.34
N THR A 91 5.66 0.29 12.57
CA THR A 91 5.94 1.26 13.63
C THR A 91 7.43 1.36 13.95
N HIS A 92 8.16 0.24 13.83
CA HIS A 92 9.61 0.21 13.94
C HIS A 92 10.28 0.94 12.77
N GLN A 93 9.80 0.79 11.53
CA GLN A 93 10.31 1.57 10.39
C GLN A 93 10.11 3.07 10.60
N LEU A 94 8.96 3.49 11.14
CA LEU A 94 8.65 4.89 11.41
C LEU A 94 9.51 5.48 12.54
N SER A 95 9.77 4.71 13.59
CA SER A 95 10.58 5.18 14.74
C SER A 95 12.08 5.23 14.44
N THR A 96 12.58 4.35 13.56
CA THR A 96 14.00 4.26 13.18
C THR A 96 14.35 5.02 11.90
N TYR A 97 13.39 5.68 11.27
CA TYR A 97 13.65 6.63 10.19
C TYR A 97 14.37 7.86 10.76
N GLY A 98 15.33 8.44 10.01
CA GLY A 98 16.33 9.40 10.50
C GLY A 98 15.88 10.35 11.62
N LYS A 99 14.73 11.01 11.45
CA LYS A 99 13.94 11.57 12.57
C LYS A 99 12.68 10.72 12.76
N SER A 100 12.48 10.23 13.98
CA SER A 100 11.31 9.42 14.35
C SER A 100 10.02 10.11 13.89
N ILE A 101 9.25 9.41 13.04
CA ILE A 101 7.98 9.91 12.51
C ILE A 101 6.90 9.70 13.58
N PRO A 102 6.22 10.76 14.06
CA PRO A 102 5.11 10.60 14.99
C PRO A 102 3.98 9.78 14.34
N TYR A 103 3.45 8.79 15.08
CA TYR A 103 2.37 7.96 14.57
C TYR A 103 1.31 7.64 15.62
N VAL A 104 0.10 7.33 15.14
CA VAL A 104 -1.04 6.88 15.95
C VAL A 104 -1.52 5.51 15.44
N PRO A 105 -1.49 4.46 16.26
CA PRO A 105 -2.15 3.19 15.93
C PRO A 105 -3.67 3.37 15.90
N ILE A 106 -4.33 2.87 14.85
CA ILE A 106 -5.77 2.98 14.66
C ILE A 106 -6.32 1.57 14.41
N LEU A 107 -7.26 1.11 15.24
CA LEU A 107 -7.90 -0.19 15.08
C LEU A 107 -9.28 0.00 14.45
N LEU A 108 -9.54 -0.63 13.31
CA LEU A 108 -10.82 -0.54 12.60
C LEU A 108 -11.24 -1.91 12.08
N SER A 109 -12.51 -2.25 12.23
CA SER A 109 -13.09 -3.43 11.58
C SER A 109 -13.13 -3.25 10.07
N GLU A 110 -13.60 -2.08 9.63
CA GLU A 110 -13.76 -1.73 8.22
C GLU A 110 -13.18 -0.35 7.96
N LEU A 111 -12.31 -0.29 6.95
CA LEU A 111 -11.66 0.92 6.49
C LEU A 111 -12.57 1.63 5.49
N SER A 112 -12.88 2.90 5.72
CA SER A 112 -13.70 3.70 4.80
C SER A 112 -13.23 5.15 4.74
N PRO A 113 -13.43 5.84 3.59
CA PRO A 113 -13.04 7.25 3.44
C PRO A 113 -13.64 8.15 4.51
N ALA A 114 -14.93 7.97 4.84
CA ALA A 114 -15.62 8.77 5.85
C ALA A 114 -14.97 8.66 7.24
N LYS A 115 -14.56 7.45 7.65
CA LYS A 115 -13.90 7.25 8.96
C LYS A 115 -12.51 7.90 9.01
N LEU A 116 -11.71 7.71 7.97
CA LEU A 116 -10.35 8.27 7.92
C LEU A 116 -10.37 9.80 7.75
N ALA A 117 -11.38 10.34 7.08
CA ALA A 117 -11.56 11.78 6.91
C ALA A 117 -11.59 12.53 8.26
N LEU A 118 -12.19 11.93 9.30
CA LEU A 118 -12.28 12.49 10.65
C LEU A 118 -10.91 12.77 11.29
N PHE A 119 -9.86 12.07 10.89
CA PHE A 119 -8.50 12.28 11.41
C PHE A 119 -7.65 13.23 10.54
N SER A 120 -8.13 13.62 9.35
CA SER A 120 -7.36 14.42 8.36
C SER A 120 -6.74 15.73 8.88
N PRO A 121 -7.32 16.44 9.87
CA PRO A 121 -6.68 17.62 10.45
C PRO A 121 -5.37 17.31 11.20
N HIS A 122 -5.20 16.08 11.66
CA HIS A 122 -4.07 15.67 12.51
C HIS A 122 -3.20 14.57 11.89
N ILE A 123 -3.71 13.88 10.87
CA ILE A 123 -3.01 12.80 10.18
C ILE A 123 -2.74 13.19 8.73
N SER A 124 -1.47 13.19 8.33
CA SER A 124 -1.04 13.51 6.98
C SER A 124 -1.03 12.31 6.04
N THR A 125 -0.85 11.10 6.57
CA THR A 125 -0.71 9.86 5.78
C THR A 125 -1.23 8.69 6.59
N PHE A 126 -1.94 7.77 5.93
CA PHE A 126 -2.38 6.52 6.52
C PHE A 126 -1.59 5.36 5.93
N VAL A 127 -1.29 4.39 6.77
CA VAL A 127 -0.75 3.08 6.39
C VAL A 127 -1.77 2.04 6.78
N GLN A 128 -2.16 1.16 5.86
CA GLN A 128 -3.04 0.05 6.17
C GLN A 128 -2.28 -1.27 6.17
N THR A 129 -2.53 -2.11 7.19
CA THR A 129 -1.90 -3.43 7.35
C THR A 129 -2.82 -4.60 7.00
N SER A 130 -4.03 -4.27 6.56
CA SER A 130 -5.11 -5.18 6.18
C SER A 130 -4.88 -5.77 4.78
N CYS A 131 -5.93 -5.87 3.96
CA CYS A 131 -5.83 -6.33 2.57
C CYS A 131 -5.06 -5.29 1.72
N PRO A 132 -3.92 -5.65 1.09
CA PRO A 132 -3.13 -4.73 0.25
C PRO A 132 -3.92 -4.09 -0.90
N ARG A 133 -4.93 -4.78 -1.43
CA ARG A 133 -5.82 -4.26 -2.48
C ARG A 133 -6.59 -3.02 -2.05
N LEU A 134 -6.79 -2.76 -0.74
CA LEU A 134 -7.48 -1.55 -0.26
C LEU A 134 -6.80 -0.26 -0.73
N SER A 135 -5.46 -0.20 -0.67
CA SER A 135 -4.71 0.97 -1.13
C SER A 135 -4.65 1.06 -2.67
N ILE A 136 -4.70 -0.07 -3.36
CA ILE A 136 -4.66 -0.13 -4.83
C ILE A 136 -6.00 0.28 -5.43
N ASP A 137 -7.08 -0.36 -5.00
CA ASP A 137 -8.41 -0.20 -5.61
C ASP A 137 -9.17 1.01 -5.09
N TRP A 138 -8.92 1.42 -3.84
CA TRP A 138 -9.71 2.45 -3.16
C TRP A 138 -8.86 3.62 -2.69
N GLY A 139 -7.54 3.58 -2.85
CA GLY A 139 -6.62 4.59 -2.33
C GLY A 139 -6.95 6.02 -2.79
N TYR A 140 -7.44 6.17 -4.03
CA TYR A 140 -7.84 7.47 -4.59
C TYR A 140 -9.08 8.08 -3.92
N ALA A 141 -9.91 7.27 -3.23
CA ALA A 141 -11.13 7.74 -2.58
C ALA A 141 -10.84 8.41 -1.22
N PHE A 142 -9.60 8.34 -0.72
CA PHE A 142 -9.23 8.90 0.57
C PHE A 142 -8.66 10.32 0.41
N PRO A 143 -9.01 11.26 1.33
CA PRO A 143 -8.51 12.63 1.27
C PRO A 143 -7.02 12.75 1.61
N LYS A 144 -6.44 11.72 2.22
CA LYS A 144 -5.02 11.59 2.57
C LYS A 144 -4.49 10.29 1.97
N PRO A 145 -3.20 10.22 1.62
CA PRO A 145 -2.63 9.02 1.04
C PRO A 145 -2.83 7.80 1.96
N LEU A 146 -3.35 6.72 1.39
CA LEU A 146 -3.46 5.42 2.03
C LEU A 146 -2.43 4.48 1.41
N LEU A 147 -1.43 4.09 2.20
CA LEU A 147 -0.28 3.32 1.76
C LEU A 147 -0.36 1.85 2.20
N SER A 148 0.16 0.97 1.35
CA SER A 148 0.49 -0.41 1.69
C SER A 148 1.82 -0.49 2.46
N PRO A 149 2.15 -1.63 3.12
CA PRO A 149 3.45 -1.80 3.76
C PRO A 149 4.64 -1.62 2.82
N TYR A 150 4.51 -2.06 1.56
CA TYR A 150 5.54 -1.86 0.54
C TYR A 150 5.78 -0.37 0.27
N GLU A 151 4.71 0.37 0.04
CA GLU A 151 4.77 1.79 -0.28
C GLU A 151 5.32 2.62 0.86
N VAL A 152 5.13 2.21 2.12
CA VAL A 152 5.81 2.82 3.26
C VAL A 152 7.32 2.66 3.13
N SER A 153 7.81 1.45 2.87
CA SER A 153 9.24 1.24 2.70
C SER A 153 9.83 2.01 1.51
N VAL A 154 9.08 2.16 0.40
CA VAL A 154 9.47 3.04 -0.72
C VAL A 154 9.51 4.50 -0.29
N THR A 155 8.49 4.96 0.44
CA THR A 155 8.39 6.34 0.95
C THR A 155 9.58 6.68 1.83
N LEU A 156 9.99 5.75 2.71
CA LEU A 156 11.11 5.89 3.63
C LEU A 156 12.49 5.59 3.01
N GLY A 157 12.55 5.33 1.70
CA GLY A 157 13.81 5.03 0.99
C GLY A 157 14.47 3.70 1.39
N ARG A 158 13.73 2.78 2.01
CA ARG A 158 14.22 1.44 2.41
C ARG A 158 14.04 0.39 1.32
N ASN A 159 13.20 0.67 0.33
CA ASN A 159 12.97 -0.19 -0.82
C ASN A 159 12.86 0.64 -2.10
N ARG A 160 13.12 -0.01 -3.23
CA ARG A 160 13.06 0.58 -4.56
C ARG A 160 11.61 0.87 -4.98
N SER A 161 11.40 2.01 -5.63
CA SER A 161 10.12 2.33 -6.26
C SER A 161 9.94 1.52 -7.55
N TRP A 162 8.71 1.12 -7.86
CA TRP A 162 8.37 0.56 -9.16
C TRP A 162 8.57 1.57 -10.30
N MET A 163 8.63 2.87 -9.99
CA MET A 163 8.87 3.96 -10.94
C MET A 163 10.33 4.12 -11.35
N ASP A 164 11.25 3.39 -10.70
CA ASP A 164 12.68 3.46 -10.98
C ASP A 164 13.20 2.12 -11.55
N PRO A 165 12.66 1.55 -12.65
CA PRO A 165 13.08 0.24 -13.16
C PRO A 165 14.55 0.25 -13.62
N GLU A 166 15.20 -0.92 -13.60
CA GLU A 166 16.54 -1.08 -14.17
C GLU A 166 16.50 -1.00 -15.70
N GLU A 167 17.66 -0.79 -16.33
CA GLU A 167 17.73 -0.71 -17.79
C GLU A 167 17.26 -2.04 -18.39
N GLY A 168 16.13 -2.00 -19.11
CA GLY A 168 15.50 -3.19 -19.70
C GLY A 168 14.41 -3.84 -18.83
N GLU A 169 14.16 -3.36 -17.60
CA GLU A 169 13.02 -3.80 -16.79
C GLU A 169 11.74 -3.01 -17.12
N GLU A 170 10.59 -3.67 -17.04
CA GLU A 170 9.28 -3.02 -17.16
C GLU A 170 8.85 -2.39 -15.82
N VAL A 171 8.05 -1.32 -15.90
CA VAL A 171 7.42 -0.70 -14.72
C VAL A 171 6.33 -1.64 -14.19
N VAL A 172 6.67 -2.47 -13.20
CA VAL A 172 5.76 -3.43 -12.58
C VAL A 172 5.58 -3.11 -11.11
N TYR A 173 4.32 -2.91 -10.70
CA TYR A 173 3.97 -2.78 -9.28
C TYR A 173 3.99 -4.17 -8.62
N PRO A 174 4.79 -4.40 -7.56
CA PRO A 174 4.92 -5.71 -6.96
C PRO A 174 3.65 -6.12 -6.21
N MET A 175 3.19 -7.35 -6.48
CA MET A 175 1.99 -7.95 -5.86
C MET A 175 2.34 -9.11 -4.91
N ASP A 176 3.59 -9.17 -4.44
CA ASP A 176 4.18 -10.27 -3.65
C ASP A 176 3.88 -10.19 -2.13
N PHE A 177 2.82 -9.48 -1.75
CA PHE A 177 2.46 -9.16 -0.36
C PHE A 177 2.35 -10.37 0.59
N TYR A 178 2.05 -11.55 0.04
CA TYR A 178 1.91 -12.81 0.77
C TYR A 178 2.82 -13.90 0.22
N THR A 179 3.66 -13.60 -0.77
CA THR A 179 4.60 -14.56 -1.33
C THR A 179 5.59 -14.95 -0.24
N ALA A 180 5.75 -16.26 -0.02
CA ALA A 180 6.69 -16.76 0.99
C ALA A 180 8.10 -16.22 0.71
N GLY A 181 8.75 -15.69 1.74
CA GLY A 181 10.07 -15.06 1.62
C GLY A 181 10.07 -13.59 1.18
N SER A 182 8.93 -13.01 0.79
CA SER A 182 8.88 -11.56 0.55
C SER A 182 9.09 -10.77 1.85
N PRO A 183 9.65 -9.54 1.79
CA PRO A 183 9.86 -8.72 2.98
C PRO A 183 8.60 -8.53 3.82
N TRP A 184 7.43 -8.44 3.18
CA TRP A 184 6.13 -8.25 3.83
C TRP A 184 5.61 -9.54 4.47
N ALA A 185 5.79 -10.68 3.81
CA ALA A 185 5.45 -11.98 4.41
C ALA A 185 6.33 -12.28 5.63
N ILE A 186 7.63 -11.97 5.54
CA ILE A 186 8.57 -12.10 6.65
C ILE A 186 8.16 -11.17 7.80
N ALA A 187 7.90 -9.89 7.53
CA ALA A 187 7.45 -8.93 8.54
C ALA A 187 6.15 -9.38 9.24
N ARG A 188 5.17 -9.91 8.50
CA ARG A 188 3.94 -10.52 9.06
C ARG A 188 4.22 -11.72 9.96
N SER A 189 5.31 -12.45 9.73
CA SER A 189 5.68 -13.65 10.48
C SER A 189 6.63 -13.36 11.65
N GLN A 190 7.50 -12.36 11.58
CA GLN A 190 8.57 -12.13 12.57
C GLN A 190 8.34 -10.88 13.43
N GLY A 191 7.60 -9.89 12.93
CA GLY A 191 7.36 -8.63 13.66
C GLY A 191 8.49 -7.62 13.55
N GLU A 192 9.53 -7.94 12.80
CA GLU A 192 10.65 -7.05 12.53
C GLU A 192 10.50 -6.45 11.14
N ALA A 193 10.99 -5.21 10.97
CA ALA A 193 11.17 -4.66 9.65
C ALA A 193 12.17 -5.55 8.92
N ALA A 194 11.73 -6.27 7.89
CA ALA A 194 12.66 -6.99 7.04
C ALA A 194 13.67 -5.95 6.50
N ASN A 195 14.91 -5.97 6.99
CA ASN A 195 16.05 -5.23 6.42
C ASN A 195 16.43 -5.76 5.02
N LEU A 196 15.54 -6.52 4.39
CA LEU A 196 15.70 -7.13 3.10
C LEU A 196 15.24 -6.10 2.07
N ALA A 197 16.21 -5.39 1.51
CA ALA A 197 16.02 -4.69 0.26
C ALA A 197 15.44 -5.66 -0.77
N TYR A 198 14.47 -5.20 -1.54
CA TYR A 198 13.91 -5.91 -2.68
C TYR A 198 15.06 -6.38 -3.58
N LYS A 199 15.31 -7.68 -3.66
CA LYS A 199 16.17 -8.27 -4.69
C LYS A 199 15.24 -8.58 -5.86
N SER A 200 15.34 -7.85 -6.97
CA SER A 200 14.66 -8.30 -8.19
C SER A 200 15.25 -9.67 -8.55
N SER A 201 14.35 -10.61 -8.85
CA SER A 201 14.68 -11.95 -9.33
C SER A 201 14.67 -11.97 -10.85
#